data_AF-A0A4Y8HWL3-F1
#
_entry.id   AF-A0A4Y8HWL3-F1
#
_cell.length_a   1.000
_cell.length_b   1.000
_cell.length_c   1.000
_cell.angle_alpha   90.00
_cell.angle_beta   90.00
_cell.angle_gamma   90.00
#
_symmetry.space_group_name_H-M   'P 1'
#
loop_
_entity.id
_entity.type
_entity.pdbx_description
1 polymer ?
#
loop_
_entity_poly.entity_id
_entity_poly.type
_entity_poly.pdbx_seq_one_letter_code
_entity_poly.pdbx_strand_id
1 'polypeptide(L)'
;MSTTYKIFYNIIPKILKSGPKAHCEIAEQLQQRFPDNCDDSIPCPHRKDNHVHPEWDHLARSAEQALKRKGIIIYNSIIKKWQVA
;
A
#
# COMPACT_ATOMS: atom_id res chain seq x y z
N MET A 1 -14.17 4.16 7.36
CA MET A 1 -12.80 4.05 6.77
C MET A 1 -11.81 3.79 7.89
N SER A 2 -11.00 2.73 7.77
CA SER A 2 -9.98 2.36 8.77
C SER A 2 -8.92 3.45 8.95
N THR A 3 -8.43 3.64 10.18
CA THR A 3 -7.34 4.57 10.51
C THR A 3 -6.05 4.23 9.74
N THR A 4 -5.74 2.93 9.62
CA THR A 4 -4.61 2.40 8.87
C THR A 4 -4.63 2.85 7.41
N TYR A 5 -5.79 2.77 6.75
CA TYR A 5 -5.94 3.25 5.37
C TYR A 5 -5.58 4.74 5.22
N LYS A 6 -6.04 5.59 6.14
CA LYS A 6 -5.77 7.04 6.08
C LYS A 6 -4.28 7.32 6.25
N ILE A 7 -3.60 6.59 7.14
CA ILE A 7 -2.14 6.69 7.33
C ILE A 7 -1.44 6.31 6.02
N PHE A 8 -1.78 5.16 5.44
CA PHE A 8 -1.17 4.66 4.21
C PHE A 8 -1.39 5.62 3.03
N TYR A 9 -2.62 6.12 2.86
CA TYR A 9 -2.96 7.10 1.84
C TYR A 9 -2.06 8.36 1.90
N ASN A 10 -1.77 8.85 3.11
CA ASN A 10 -0.96 10.05 3.30
C ASN A 10 0.56 9.81 3.17
N ILE A 11 1.04 8.60 3.49
CA ILE A 11 2.47 8.30 3.52
C ILE A 11 3.00 7.74 2.21
N ILE A 12 2.20 6.98 1.44
CA ILE A 12 2.63 6.35 0.18
C ILE A 12 3.23 7.37 -0.81
N PRO A 13 2.63 8.56 -1.05
CA PRO A 13 3.25 9.57 -1.91
C PRO A 13 4.60 10.04 -1.40
N LYS A 14 4.77 10.16 -0.07
CA LYS A 14 6.04 10.57 0.57
C LYS A 14 7.12 9.49 0.41
N ILE A 15 6.75 8.21 0.51
CA ILE A 15 7.64 7.07 0.24
C ILE A 15 8.13 7.13 -1.22
N LEU A 16 7.22 7.38 -2.17
CA LEU A 16 7.52 7.43 -3.60
C LEU A 16 8.33 8.65 -4.05
N LYS A 17 8.43 9.71 -3.23
CA LYS A 17 9.36 10.83 -3.49
C LYS A 17 10.83 10.40 -3.53
N SER A 18 11.17 9.28 -2.89
CA SER A 18 12.52 8.71 -2.94
C SER A 18 12.82 7.92 -4.22
N GLY A 19 11.83 7.75 -5.09
CA GLY A 19 11.95 7.05 -6.36
C GLY A 19 10.85 5.99 -6.56
N PRO A 20 10.77 5.40 -7.77
CA PRO A 20 9.77 4.39 -8.07
C PRO A 20 9.92 3.14 -7.22
N LYS A 21 8.82 2.60 -6.71
CA LYS A 21 8.78 1.41 -5.85
C LYS A 21 7.68 0.43 -6.25
N ALA A 22 8.00 -0.86 -6.21
CA ALA A 22 7.02 -1.91 -6.30
C ALA A 22 6.17 -1.93 -5.02
N HIS A 23 4.99 -2.54 -5.10
CA HIS A 23 4.10 -2.67 -3.95
C HIS A 23 4.79 -3.37 -2.75
N CYS A 24 5.61 -4.40 -2.96
CA CYS A 24 6.36 -5.05 -1.88
C CYS A 24 7.33 -4.10 -1.17
N GLU A 25 8.05 -3.25 -1.92
CA GLU A 25 8.95 -2.24 -1.35
C GLU A 25 8.19 -1.16 -0.57
N ILE A 26 6.97 -0.81 -1.01
CA ILE A 26 6.09 0.11 -0.28
C ILE A 26 5.59 -0.56 1.00
N ALA A 27 5.10 -1.79 0.92
CA ALA A 27 4.60 -2.57 2.05
C ALA A 27 5.68 -2.74 3.14
N GLU A 28 6.91 -3.07 2.76
CA GLU A 28 8.05 -3.14 3.68
C GLU A 28 8.28 -1.80 4.39
N GLN A 29 8.27 -0.68 3.67
CA GLN A 29 8.42 0.64 4.30
C GLN A 29 7.24 1.03 5.19
N LEU A 30 6.03 0.58 4.88
CA LEU A 30 4.86 0.79 5.74
C LEU A 30 5.03 0.01 7.05
N GLN A 31 5.42 -1.26 6.97
CA GLN A 31 5.63 -2.13 8.13
C GLN A 31 6.78 -1.62 9.02
N GLN A 32 7.88 -1.14 8.42
CA GLN A 32 8.99 -0.55 9.17
C GLN A 32 8.61 0.75 9.91
N ARG A 33 7.73 1.57 9.32
CA ARG A 33 7.36 2.88 9.89
C ARG A 33 6.15 2.82 10.82
N PHE A 34 5.24 1.88 10.58
CA PHE A 34 3.97 1.73 11.30
C PHE A 34 3.70 0.25 11.61
N PRO A 35 4.57 -0.42 12.40
CA PRO A 35 4.40 -1.83 12.71
C PRO A 35 3.05 -2.13 13.37
N ASP A 36 2.57 -1.22 14.24
CA ASP A 36 1.26 -1.32 14.91
C ASP A 36 0.07 -1.31 13.93
N ASN A 37 0.28 -0.83 12.70
CA ASN A 37 -0.74 -0.79 11.66
C ASN A 37 -0.61 -1.95 10.65
N CYS A 38 0.41 -2.80 10.80
CA CYS A 38 0.76 -3.89 9.90
C CYS A 38 0.68 -5.25 10.61
N ASP A 39 -0.48 -5.58 11.19
CA ASP A 39 -0.71 -6.86 11.86
C ASP A 39 -1.00 -7.99 10.86
N ASP A 40 -0.03 -8.87 10.69
CA ASP A 40 -0.12 -10.05 9.81
C ASP A 40 -1.12 -11.10 10.32
N SER A 41 -1.54 -11.01 11.59
CA SER A 41 -2.47 -11.95 12.22
C SER A 41 -3.92 -11.72 11.81
N ILE A 42 -4.24 -10.54 11.25
CA ILE A 42 -5.60 -10.17 10.85
C ILE A 42 -5.78 -10.51 9.36
N PRO A 43 -6.53 -11.58 9.01
CA PRO A 43 -6.74 -11.95 7.62
C PRO A 43 -7.66 -10.96 6.91
N CYS A 44 -7.42 -10.72 5.61
CA CYS A 44 -8.31 -9.89 4.81
C CYS A 44 -9.70 -10.54 4.63
N PRO A 45 -10.81 -9.87 5.02
CA PRO A 45 -12.17 -10.44 4.97
C PRO A 45 -12.70 -10.66 3.54
N HIS A 46 -12.03 -10.09 2.53
CA HIS A 46 -12.46 -10.14 1.13
C HIS A 46 -11.87 -11.31 0.33
N ARG A 47 -10.96 -12.10 0.91
CA ARG A 47 -10.44 -13.32 0.26
C ARG A 47 -11.03 -14.55 0.96
N LYS A 48 -11.69 -15.40 0.18
CA LYS A 48 -12.11 -16.75 0.60
C LYS A 48 -11.03 -17.81 0.36
N ASP A 49 -9.95 -17.46 -0.33
CA ASP A 49 -8.88 -18.39 -0.71
C ASP A 49 -7.71 -18.35 0.29
N ASN A 50 -7.14 -19.52 0.57
CA ASN A 50 -6.07 -19.84 1.54
C ASN A 50 -4.73 -19.10 1.37
N HIS A 51 -4.62 -18.12 0.48
CA HIS A 51 -3.47 -17.23 0.40
C HIS A 51 -3.72 -16.03 1.31
N VAL A 52 -3.31 -16.20 2.57
CA VAL A 52 -3.43 -15.25 3.69
C VAL A 52 -2.67 -13.97 3.35
N HIS A 53 -3.36 -13.01 2.72
CA HIS A 53 -2.91 -11.62 2.72
C HIS A 53 -3.57 -10.94 3.91
N PRO A 54 -2.78 -10.27 4.77
CA PRO A 54 -3.33 -9.60 5.92
C PRO A 54 -4.16 -8.38 5.49
N GLU A 55 -5.10 -7.98 6.34
CA GLU A 55 -6.01 -6.86 6.06
C GLU A 55 -5.24 -5.58 5.73
N TRP A 56 -4.13 -5.32 6.43
CA TRP A 56 -3.34 -4.11 6.21
C TRP A 56 -2.73 -4.05 4.80
N ASP A 57 -2.29 -5.17 4.22
CA ASP A 57 -1.75 -5.22 2.85
C ASP A 57 -2.84 -4.85 1.84
N HIS A 58 -4.06 -5.35 2.07
CA HIS A 58 -5.23 -4.97 1.28
C HIS A 58 -5.54 -3.47 1.41
N LEU A 59 -5.41 -2.88 2.60
CA LEU A 59 -5.59 -1.45 2.81
C LEU A 59 -4.50 -0.64 2.11
N ALA A 60 -3.24 -1.11 2.10
CA ALA A 60 -2.14 -0.48 1.39
C ALA A 60 -2.41 -0.45 -0.13
N ARG A 61 -2.79 -1.60 -0.72
CA ARG A 61 -3.20 -1.68 -2.14
C ARG A 61 -4.39 -0.77 -2.45
N SER A 62 -5.37 -0.72 -1.56
CA SER A 62 -6.53 0.16 -1.71
C SER A 62 -6.12 1.63 -1.71
N ALA A 63 -5.16 2.01 -0.86
CA ALA A 63 -4.61 3.36 -0.82
C ALA A 63 -3.85 3.71 -2.11
N GLU A 64 -2.99 2.81 -2.62
CA GLU A 64 -2.31 2.96 -3.91
C GLU A 64 -3.31 3.20 -5.06
N GLN A 65 -4.35 2.37 -5.16
CA GLN A 65 -5.37 2.53 -6.20
C GLN A 65 -6.17 3.83 -6.06
N ALA A 66 -6.47 4.26 -4.83
CA ALA A 66 -7.15 5.52 -4.60
C ALA A 66 -6.27 6.73 -5.01
N LEU A 67 -4.98 6.69 -4.68
CA LEU A 67 -4.01 7.71 -5.10
C LEU A 67 -3.84 7.75 -6.61
N LYS A 68 -3.81 6.58 -7.27
CA LYS A 68 -3.80 6.46 -8.73
C LYS A 68 -5.03 7.12 -9.36
N ARG A 69 -6.23 6.82 -8.85
CA ARG A 69 -7.48 7.44 -9.34
C ARG A 69 -7.51 8.95 -9.16
N LYS A 70 -6.77 9.48 -8.18
CA LYS A 70 -6.60 10.91 -7.94
C LYS A 70 -5.46 11.55 -8.75
N GLY A 71 -4.73 10.77 -9.54
CA GLY A 71 -3.58 11.26 -10.32
C GLY A 71 -2.42 11.73 -9.45
N ILE A 72 -2.31 11.26 -8.21
CA ILE A 72 -1.19 11.61 -7.30
C ILE A 72 0.02 10.70 -7.55
N ILE A 73 -0.26 9.44 -7.90
CA ILE A 73 0.75 8.44 -8.27
C ILE A 73 0.34 7.76 -9.58
N ILE A 74 1.31 7.24 -10.31
CA ILE A 74 1.09 6.45 -11.52
C ILE A 74 1.82 5.11 -11.42
N TYR A 75 1.26 4.10 -12.06
CA TYR A 75 1.93 2.81 -12.20
C TYR A 75 2.69 2.78 -13.53
N ASN A 76 4.01 2.70 -13.46
CA ASN A 76 4.86 2.50 -14.62
C ASN A 76 4.91 1.01 -14.95
N SER A 77 4.25 0.64 -16.05
CA SER A 77 4.17 -0.76 -16.51
C SER A 77 5.49 -1.32 -17.02
N ILE A 78 6.43 -0.48 -17.46
CA ILE A 78 7.73 -0.90 -18.00
C ILE A 78 8.60 -1.44 -16.86
N ILE A 79 8.73 -0.67 -15.78
CA ILE A 79 9.53 -1.06 -14.61
C ILE A 79 8.71 -1.78 -13.54
N LYS A 80 7.39 -1.91 -13.72
CA LYS A 80 6.43 -2.53 -12.79
C LYS A 80 6.44 -1.90 -11.40
N LYS A 81 6.50 -0.57 -11.33
CA LYS A 81 6.60 0.20 -10.08
C LYS A 81 5.65 1.39 -10.06
N TRP A 82 5.22 1.75 -8.86
CA TRP A 82 4.56 3.03 -8.59
C TRP A 82 5.57 4.16 -8.56
N GLN A 83 5.17 5.34 -9.00
CA GLN A 83 5.92 6.60 -8.86
C GLN A 83 4.94 7.75 -8.66
N VAL A 84 5.44 8.88 -8.15
CA VAL A 84 4.63 10.12 -8.11
C VAL A 84 4.30 10.54 -9.54
N ALA A 85 3.06 11.02 -9.75
CA ALA A 85 2.57 11.48 -11.05
C ALA A 85 3.28 12.76 -11.53
#